data_AF-B2FDA0-F1
#
_entry.id   AF-B2FDA0-F1
#
_cell.length_a   1.000
_cell.length_b   1.000
_cell.length_c   1.000
_cell.angle_alpha   90.00
_cell.angle_beta   90.00
_cell.angle_gamma   90.00
#
_symmetry.space_group_name_H-M   'P 1'
#
loop_
_entity.id
_entity.type
_entity.pdbx_description
1 polymer ?
#
loop_
_entity_poly.entity_id
_entity_poly.type
_entity_poly.pdbx_seq_one_letter_code
_entity_poly.pdbx_strand_id
1 'polypeptide(L)'
;TFAQVCISCHKLDGVGIELGPDLRSVVQHDAEKLLNSILDPSAIIEPGFMAYHCTLKNGEQLYGVIATETSASLTLKMAGNMTKSVLRSDIAKLQSTGASLMPEGLEAALTPQTLADLIAYLQMP
;
A
#
# COMPACT_ATOMS: atom_id res chain seq x y z
N THR A 1 -1.02 -18.22 0.11
CA THR A 1 -0.98 -17.24 1.21
C THR A 1 -0.42 -15.90 0.76
N PHE A 2 0.90 -15.67 0.70
CA PHE A 2 1.47 -14.40 0.21
C PHE A 2 1.09 -14.09 -1.25
N ALA A 3 1.27 -15.06 -2.15
CA ALA A 3 0.97 -14.93 -3.57
C ALA A 3 -0.52 -14.72 -3.89
N GLN A 4 -1.42 -14.96 -2.93
CA GLN A 4 -2.86 -14.83 -3.14
C GLN A 4 -3.38 -13.44 -2.76
N VAL A 5 -2.81 -12.83 -1.72
CA VAL A 5 -3.42 -11.65 -1.08
C VAL A 5 -2.47 -10.45 -1.02
N CYS A 6 -1.16 -10.68 -0.93
CA CYS A 6 -0.19 -9.63 -0.62
C CYS A 6 0.66 -9.22 -1.85
N ILE A 7 1.00 -10.19 -2.71
CA ILE A 7 1.96 -10.01 -3.83
C ILE A 7 1.56 -8.93 -4.83
N SER A 8 0.26 -8.64 -4.95
CA SER A 8 -0.28 -7.64 -5.86
C SER A 8 0.02 -6.21 -5.42
N CYS A 9 0.47 -6.00 -4.19
CA CYS A 9 0.80 -4.69 -3.63
C CYS A 9 2.17 -4.65 -2.95
N HIS A 10 2.63 -5.78 -2.42
CA HIS A 10 3.83 -5.85 -1.61
C HIS A 10 4.93 -6.69 -2.25
N LYS A 11 6.16 -6.32 -1.92
CA LYS A 11 7.36 -7.06 -2.23
C LYS A 11 7.81 -7.85 -1.01
N LEU A 12 8.30 -9.06 -1.21
CA LEU A 12 8.95 -9.90 -0.21
C LEU A 12 10.07 -10.68 -0.90
N ASP A 13 11.29 -10.59 -0.40
CA ASP A 13 12.48 -11.28 -0.93
C ASP A 13 12.68 -11.10 -2.44
N GLY A 14 12.43 -9.88 -2.93
CA GLY A 14 12.59 -9.57 -4.36
C GLY A 14 11.39 -9.94 -5.23
N VAL A 15 10.34 -10.57 -4.69
CA VAL A 15 9.15 -11.01 -5.41
C VAL A 15 7.95 -10.13 -5.07
N GLY A 16 7.18 -9.72 -6.09
CA GLY A 16 5.98 -8.87 -5.93
C GLY A 16 6.22 -7.45 -6.45
N ILE A 17 5.42 -6.49 -5.97
CA ILE A 17 5.52 -5.08 -6.39
C ILE A 17 5.68 -4.15 -5.20
N GLU A 18 6.25 -2.96 -5.44
CA GLU A 18 6.50 -1.96 -4.38
C GLU A 18 5.42 -0.87 -4.39
N LEU A 19 4.14 -1.24 -4.26
CA LEU A 19 3.04 -0.29 -4.04
C LEU A 19 2.87 0.00 -2.54
N GLY A 20 2.86 -1.05 -1.73
CA GLY A 20 2.99 -1.01 -0.28
C GLY A 20 4.44 -1.19 0.18
N PRO A 21 4.69 -1.19 1.51
CA PRO A 21 6.01 -1.42 2.07
C PRO A 21 6.55 -2.81 1.71
N ASP A 22 7.87 -2.93 1.65
CA ASP A 22 8.53 -4.24 1.56
C ASP A 22 8.22 -5.03 2.85
N LEU A 23 7.68 -6.24 2.72
CA LEU A 23 7.28 -7.05 3.88
C LEU A 23 8.48 -7.61 4.65
N ARG A 24 9.68 -7.59 4.09
CA ARG A 24 10.89 -7.90 4.86
C ARG A 24 11.14 -6.87 5.97
N SER A 25 10.61 -5.64 5.83
CA SER A 25 10.70 -4.60 6.87
C SER A 25 9.85 -4.90 8.11
N VAL A 26 8.85 -5.77 8.00
CA VAL A 26 7.93 -6.09 9.11
C VAL A 26 8.27 -7.37 9.85
N VAL A 27 9.42 -7.99 9.55
CA VAL A 27 9.86 -9.27 10.18
C VAL A 27 9.96 -9.18 11.71
N GLN A 28 10.23 -7.98 12.25
CA GLN A 28 10.34 -7.73 13.70
C GLN A 28 9.00 -7.31 14.34
N HIS A 29 7.93 -7.16 13.56
CA HIS A 29 6.62 -6.86 14.12
C HIS A 29 6.07 -8.09 14.85
N ASP A 30 5.41 -7.87 15.99
CA ASP A 30 4.68 -8.92 16.66
C ASP A 30 3.46 -9.37 15.85
N ALA A 31 2.94 -10.56 16.18
CA ALA A 31 1.84 -11.16 15.45
C ALA A 31 0.55 -10.32 15.55
N GLU A 32 0.34 -9.63 16.67
CA GLU A 32 -0.83 -8.78 16.90
C GLU A 32 -0.80 -7.55 16.00
N LYS A 33 0.34 -6.88 15.86
CA LYS A 33 0.53 -5.76 14.95
C LYS A 33 0.29 -6.18 13.50
N LEU A 34 0.85 -7.32 13.08
CA LEU A 34 0.63 -7.85 11.73
C LEU A 34 -0.84 -8.20 11.47
N LEU A 35 -1.50 -8.83 12.44
CA LEU A 35 -2.92 -9.15 12.36
C LEU A 35 -3.77 -7.88 12.22
N ASN A 36 -3.52 -6.87 13.07
CA ASN A 36 -4.22 -5.60 13.02
C ASN A 36 -4.02 -4.89 11.68
N SER A 37 -2.80 -4.88 11.13
CA SER A 37 -2.53 -4.31 9.80
C SER A 37 -3.28 -5.03 8.67
N ILE A 38 -3.61 -6.31 8.83
CA ILE A 38 -4.39 -7.07 7.83
C ILE A 38 -5.89 -6.80 7.97
N LEU A 39 -6.40 -6.75 9.20
CA LEU A 39 -7.82 -6.58 9.49
C LEU A 39 -8.30 -5.13 9.34
N ASP A 40 -7.47 -4.18 9.76
CA ASP A 40 -7.74 -2.74 9.64
C ASP A 40 -6.47 -2.03 9.11
N PRO A 41 -6.25 -2.06 7.77
CA PRO A 41 -5.07 -1.45 7.18
C PRO A 41 -5.01 0.07 7.31
N SER A 42 -6.12 0.73 7.66
CA SER A 42 -6.19 2.18 7.83
C SER A 42 -6.02 2.62 9.29
N ALA A 43 -6.08 1.71 10.27
CA ALA A 43 -5.82 2.02 11.68
C ALA A 43 -4.45 2.63 11.92
N ILE A 44 -3.42 2.05 11.29
CA ILE A 44 -2.03 2.53 11.37
C ILE A 44 -1.43 2.45 9.97
N ILE A 45 -1.26 3.62 9.35
CA ILE A 45 -0.69 3.74 8.02
C ILE A 45 0.79 4.09 8.14
N GLU A 46 1.64 3.25 7.58
CA GLU A 46 3.09 3.50 7.56
C GLU A 46 3.40 4.82 6.82
N PRO A 47 4.33 5.65 7.34
CA PRO A 47 4.71 6.90 6.70
C PRO A 47 5.08 6.71 5.22
N GLY A 48 4.49 7.51 4.34
CA GLY A 48 4.70 7.42 2.89
C GLY A 48 3.71 6.50 2.15
N PHE A 49 2.84 5.76 2.86
CA PHE A 49 1.85 4.87 2.24
C PHE A 49 0.40 5.36 2.40
N MET A 50 0.20 6.59 2.84
CA MET A 50 -1.09 7.28 2.83
C MET A 50 -1.60 7.45 1.40
N ALA A 51 -2.85 7.12 1.14
CA ALA A 51 -3.46 7.31 -0.16
C ALA A 51 -3.90 8.77 -0.40
N TYR A 52 -3.85 9.17 -1.66
CA TYR A 52 -4.20 10.51 -2.12
C TYR A 52 -5.12 10.45 -3.34
N HIS A 53 -6.11 11.33 -3.36
CA HIS A 53 -6.81 11.72 -4.59
C HIS A 53 -6.09 12.92 -5.21
N CYS A 54 -5.65 12.77 -6.46
CA CYS A 54 -5.06 13.83 -7.27
C CYS A 54 -5.95 14.11 -8.48
N THR A 55 -6.57 15.29 -8.48
CA THR A 55 -7.35 15.80 -9.61
C THR A 55 -6.44 16.68 -10.46
N LEU A 56 -6.31 16.36 -11.74
CA LEU A 56 -5.60 17.18 -12.72
C LEU A 56 -6.54 18.22 -13.35
N LYS A 57 -5.97 19.31 -13.86
CA LYS A 57 -6.70 20.42 -14.50
C LYS A 57 -7.44 19.99 -15.77
N ASN A 58 -7.01 18.91 -16.41
CA ASN A 58 -7.68 18.31 -17.56
C ASN A 58 -8.90 17.42 -17.16
N GLY A 59 -9.20 17.30 -15.87
CA GLY A 59 -10.30 16.50 -15.33
C GLY A 59 -9.92 15.06 -14.96
N GLU A 60 -8.70 14.62 -15.24
CA GLU A 60 -8.24 13.28 -14.88
C GLU A 60 -8.14 13.13 -13.35
N GLN A 61 -8.56 11.97 -12.85
CA GLN A 61 -8.52 11.63 -11.43
C GLN A 61 -7.59 10.45 -11.21
N LEU A 62 -6.62 10.65 -10.32
CA LEU A 62 -5.66 9.63 -9.92
C LEU A 62 -5.87 9.30 -8.45
N TYR A 63 -5.72 8.02 -8.11
CA TYR A 63 -5.81 7.52 -6.74
C TYR A 63 -4.62 6.62 -6.44
N GLY A 64 -3.75 7.05 -5.53
CA GLY A 64 -2.46 6.39 -5.32
C GLY A 64 -1.69 6.90 -4.10
N VAL A 65 -0.51 6.33 -3.87
CA VAL A 65 0.48 6.81 -2.88
C VAL A 65 1.52 7.68 -3.57
N ILE A 66 2.00 8.72 -2.89
CA ILE A 66 3.06 9.57 -3.40
C ILE A 66 4.40 8.87 -3.18
N ALA A 67 5.01 8.39 -4.26
CA ALA A 67 6.31 7.70 -4.21
C ALA A 67 7.49 8.68 -4.16
N THR A 68 7.40 9.78 -4.90
CA THR A 68 8.39 10.86 -4.87
C THR A 68 7.71 12.21 -5.03
N GLU A 69 8.28 13.21 -4.37
CA GLU A 69 7.73 14.56 -4.38
C GLU A 69 8.87 15.59 -4.43
N THR A 70 8.72 16.57 -5.32
CA THR A 70 9.62 17.73 -5.44
C THR A 70 8.80 19.01 -5.51
N SER A 71 9.46 20.18 -5.56
CA SER A 71 8.77 21.45 -5.79
C SER A 71 8.06 21.53 -7.14
N ALA A 72 8.51 20.79 -8.15
CA ALA A 72 7.99 20.86 -9.52
C ALA A 72 7.01 19.75 -9.88
N SER A 73 7.16 18.56 -9.29
CA SER A 73 6.37 17.37 -9.65
C SER A 73 6.14 16.44 -8.48
N LEU A 74 5.17 15.54 -8.64
CA LEU A 74 5.00 14.37 -7.79
C LEU A 74 4.82 13.12 -8.65
N THR A 75 5.21 11.97 -8.12
CA THR A 75 5.00 10.66 -8.74
C THR A 75 4.05 9.83 -7.88
N LEU A 76 2.93 9.42 -8.46
CA LEU A 76 1.97 8.53 -7.82
C LEU A 76 2.23 7.08 -8.25
N LYS A 77 2.30 6.18 -7.28
CA LYS A 77 2.13 4.74 -7.49
C LYS A 77 0.67 4.37 -7.21
N MET A 78 0.09 3.55 -8.06
CA MET A 78 -1.32 3.18 -8.04
C MET A 78 -1.45 1.67 -8.17
N ALA A 79 -2.65 1.15 -7.88
CA ALA A 79 -2.96 -0.27 -8.06
C ALA A 79 -2.62 -0.77 -9.47
N GLY A 80 -2.28 -2.06 -9.58
CA GLY A 80 -1.89 -2.65 -10.86
C GLY A 80 -0.46 -2.28 -11.31
N ASN A 81 0.41 -1.89 -10.37
CA ASN A 81 1.80 -1.49 -10.64
C ASN A 81 1.91 -0.27 -11.58
N MET A 82 0.89 0.58 -11.59
CA MET A 82 0.86 1.78 -12.42
C MET A 82 1.60 2.91 -11.70
N THR A 83 2.43 3.64 -12.44
CA THR A 83 3.12 4.83 -11.93
C THR A 83 2.88 6.01 -12.85
N LYS A 84 2.62 7.18 -12.28
CA LYS A 84 2.44 8.42 -13.05
C LYS A 84 3.09 9.61 -12.37
N SER A 85 4.00 10.26 -13.08
CA SER A 85 4.54 11.56 -12.69
C SER A 85 3.65 12.68 -13.23
N VAL A 86 3.30 13.64 -12.38
CA VAL A 86 2.48 14.80 -12.72
C VAL A 86 3.20 16.07 -12.30
N LEU A 87 3.17 17.10 -13.16
CA LEU A 87 3.67 18.42 -12.80
C LEU A 87 2.72 19.06 -11.80
N ARG A 88 3.24 19.74 -10.78
CA ARG A 88 2.38 20.44 -9.81
C ARG A 88 1.56 21.54 -10.47
N SER A 89 2.06 22.13 -11.55
CA SER A 89 1.34 23.09 -12.38
C SER A 89 0.06 22.52 -12.99
N ASP A 90 -0.03 21.19 -13.14
CA ASP A 90 -1.15 20.52 -13.78
C ASP A 90 -2.16 19.97 -12.76
N ILE A 91 -1.82 20.01 -11.48
CA ILE A 91 -2.68 19.58 -10.38
C ILE A 91 -3.71 20.67 -10.10
N ALA A 92 -4.99 20.30 -10.15
CA ALA A 92 -6.08 21.14 -9.67
C ALA A 92 -6.33 20.94 -8.17
N LYS A 93 -6.22 19.69 -7.69
CA LYS A 93 -6.45 19.35 -6.29
C LYS A 93 -5.63 18.12 -5.89
N LEU A 94 -5.05 18.14 -4.69
CA LEU A 94 -4.41 16.99 -4.07
C LEU A 94 -4.95 16.86 -2.65
N GLN A 95 -5.51 15.70 -2.31
CA GLN A 95 -6.14 15.46 -1.01
C GLN A 95 -5.68 14.12 -0.46
N SER A 96 -5.20 14.11 0.78
CA SER A 96 -5.06 12.86 1.53
C SER A 96 -6.45 12.30 1.82
N THR A 97 -6.59 10.97 1.72
CA THR A 97 -7.84 10.29 2.06
C THR A 97 -7.93 9.93 3.54
N GLY A 98 -6.82 9.98 4.28
CA GLY A 98 -6.74 9.43 5.63
C GLY A 98 -6.80 7.90 5.68
N ALA A 99 -6.69 7.22 4.53
CA ALA A 99 -6.83 5.78 4.40
C ALA A 99 -5.63 5.15 3.67
N SER A 100 -5.45 3.85 3.86
CA SER A 100 -4.48 3.04 3.12
C SER A 100 -4.97 2.70 1.72
N LEU A 101 -4.04 2.38 0.80
CA LEU A 101 -4.36 1.69 -0.46
C LEU A 101 -4.59 0.19 -0.27
N MET A 102 -4.16 -0.37 0.86
CA MET A 102 -4.40 -1.77 1.18
C MET A 102 -5.91 -1.99 1.35
N PRO A 103 -6.52 -2.93 0.62
CA PRO A 103 -7.96 -3.18 0.71
C PRO A 103 -8.37 -3.66 2.10
N GLU A 104 -9.55 -3.25 2.56
CA GLU A 104 -10.21 -3.87 3.71
C GLU A 104 -10.82 -5.23 3.32
N GLY A 105 -11.03 -6.11 4.30
CA GLY A 105 -11.69 -7.40 4.09
C GLY A 105 -10.82 -8.46 3.40
N LEU A 106 -9.50 -8.31 3.41
CA LEU A 106 -8.55 -9.29 2.86
C LEU A 106 -8.66 -10.65 3.58
N GLU A 107 -8.98 -10.62 4.87
CA GLU A 107 -9.22 -11.79 5.71
C GLU A 107 -10.43 -12.61 5.27
N ALA A 108 -11.39 -12.02 4.55
CA ALA A 108 -12.56 -12.76 4.05
C ALA A 108 -12.17 -13.87 3.05
N ALA A 109 -11.00 -13.77 2.43
CA ALA A 109 -10.43 -14.78 1.54
C ALA A 109 -9.56 -15.82 2.28
N LEU A 110 -9.36 -15.67 3.59
CA LEU A 110 -8.43 -16.48 4.40
C LEU A 110 -9.17 -17.20 5.52
N THR A 111 -8.82 -18.46 5.77
CA THR A 111 -9.21 -19.12 7.03
C THR A 111 -8.35 -18.58 8.18
N PRO A 112 -8.80 -18.67 9.44
CA PRO A 112 -7.98 -18.29 10.59
C PRO A 112 -6.61 -18.99 10.62
N GLN A 113 -6.55 -20.27 10.24
CA GLN A 113 -5.28 -21.00 10.16
C GLN A 113 -4.38 -20.43 9.06
N THR A 114 -4.94 -20.15 7.89
CA THR A 114 -4.21 -19.58 6.76
C THR A 114 -3.65 -18.18 7.08
N LEU A 115 -4.38 -17.38 7.86
CA LEU A 115 -3.92 -16.10 8.35
C LEU A 115 -2.79 -16.25 9.38
N ALA A 116 -2.91 -17.18 10.32
CA ALA A 116 -1.86 -17.49 11.28
C ALA A 116 -0.57 -17.97 10.58
N ASP A 117 -0.69 -18.85 9.58
CA ASP A 117 0.43 -19.34 8.78
C ASP A 117 1.09 -18.21 7.97
N LEU A 118 0.29 -17.28 7.43
CA LEU A 118 0.80 -16.09 6.76
C LEU A 118 1.62 -15.21 7.71
N ILE A 119 1.09 -14.91 8.89
CA ILE A 119 1.78 -14.09 9.90
C ILE A 119 3.10 -14.76 10.31
N ALA A 120 3.06 -16.06 10.60
CA ALA A 120 4.26 -16.83 10.93
C ALA A 120 5.30 -16.77 9.79
N TYR A 121 4.86 -16.90 8.54
CA TYR A 121 5.73 -16.79 7.37
C TYR A 121 6.38 -15.40 7.24
N LEU A 122 5.65 -14.31 7.50
CA LEU A 122 6.20 -12.94 7.46
C LEU A 122 7.25 -12.68 8.56
N GLN A 123 7.21 -13.43 9.65
CA GLN A 123 8.18 -13.33 10.76
C GLN A 123 9.41 -14.24 10.56
N MET A 124 9.43 -15.10 9.55
CA MET A 124 10.61 -15.91 9.22
C MET A 124 11.69 -15.01 8.59
N PRO A 125 12.96 -15.10 9.01
CA PRO A 125 14.05 -14.28 8.50
C PRO A 125 14.44 -14.58 7.04
#